data_AF-A0A940VKG5-F1
#
_entry.id   AF-A0A940VKG5-F1
#
_cell.length_a   1.000
_cell.length_b   1.000
_cell.length_c   1.000
_cell.angle_alpha   90.00
_cell.angle_beta   90.00
_cell.angle_gamma   90.00
#
_symmetry.space_group_name_H-M   'P 1'
#
loop_
_entity.id
_entity.type
_entity.pdbx_description
1 polymer ?
#
loop_
_entity_poly.entity_id
_entity_poly.type
_entity_poly.pdbx_seq_one_letter_code
_entity_poly.pdbx_strand_id
1 'polypeptide(L)'
;MDSEFIRQPVPIVRNKPVSIGVGEEEREGVFVNGFICQNCGLHFNLFSWKANKHRANNTYCPECGKKGPYIHYRKVLSKDRVRDDNSIDEIFRHVPWPGSQLINDSVIFSSESKK
;
A
#
# COMPACT_ATOMS: atom_id res chain seq x y z
N MET A 1 2.84 -29.23 -16.76
CA MET A 1 4.16 -28.56 -16.74
C MET A 1 3.95 -27.22 -16.08
N ASP A 2 4.08 -27.21 -14.75
CA ASP A 2 3.92 -26.03 -13.92
C ASP A 2 5.06 -25.06 -14.21
N SER A 3 4.72 -23.94 -14.83
CA SER A 3 5.65 -22.83 -14.99
C SER A 3 5.84 -22.21 -13.60
N GLU A 4 6.90 -22.64 -12.90
CA GLU A 4 7.45 -21.90 -11.77
C GLU A 4 7.75 -20.48 -12.23
N PHE A 5 6.82 -19.56 -11.96
CA PHE A 5 7.08 -18.13 -12.07
C PHE A 5 8.20 -17.81 -11.09
N ILE A 6 9.44 -17.76 -11.60
CA ILE A 6 10.59 -17.26 -10.88
C ILE A 6 10.21 -15.85 -10.43
N ARG A 7 9.93 -15.70 -9.13
CA ARG A 7 9.72 -14.40 -8.48
C ARG A 7 11.04 -13.66 -8.55
N GLN A 8 11.30 -12.98 -9.66
CA GLN A 8 12.47 -12.12 -9.76
C GLN A 8 12.38 -11.09 -8.63
N PRO A 9 13.43 -10.90 -7.83
CA PRO A 9 13.46 -9.85 -6.83
C PRO A 9 13.19 -8.52 -7.55
N VAL A 10 12.07 -7.87 -7.23
CA VAL A 10 11.87 -6.49 -7.65
C VAL A 10 13.06 -5.72 -7.10
N PRO A 11 13.89 -5.07 -7.94
CA PRO A 11 14.98 -4.25 -7.47
C PRO A 11 14.43 -3.32 -6.40
N ILE A 12 15.07 -3.23 -5.23
CA ILE A 12 14.69 -2.25 -4.19
C ILE A 12 15.05 -0.89 -4.78
N VAL A 13 14.19 -0.35 -5.65
CA VAL A 13 14.43 0.93 -6.28
C VAL A 13 14.34 1.99 -5.20
N ARG A 14 15.31 2.91 -5.25
CA ARG A 14 15.55 4.10 -4.42
C ARG A 14 14.35 5.02 -4.17
N ASN A 15 13.17 4.66 -4.67
CA ASN A 15 11.89 5.34 -4.48
C ASN A 15 11.25 4.88 -3.16
N LYS A 16 12.03 4.81 -2.08
CA LYS A 16 11.47 4.57 -0.75
C LYS A 16 10.59 5.78 -0.45
N PRO A 17 9.26 5.65 -0.32
CA PRO A 17 8.49 6.74 0.22
C PRO A 17 9.08 7.05 1.59
N VAL A 18 9.51 8.29 1.78
CA VAL A 18 9.78 8.80 3.13
C VAL A 18 8.50 8.51 3.89
N SER A 19 8.59 7.80 5.01
CA SER A 19 7.44 7.50 5.86
C SER A 19 6.96 8.79 6.53
N ILE A 20 6.47 9.72 5.73
CA ILE A 20 5.89 10.99 6.14
C ILE A 20 4.50 10.62 6.64
N GLY A 21 4.37 10.39 7.95
CA GLY A 21 3.06 10.44 8.62
C GLY A 21 2.66 9.29 9.52
N VAL A 22 3.52 8.30 9.78
CA VAL A 22 3.32 7.37 10.91
C VAL A 22 4.67 7.12 11.58
N GLY A 23 4.86 7.67 12.79
CA GLY A 23 6.03 7.39 13.63
C GLY A 23 6.09 5.90 13.99
N GLU A 24 7.28 5.37 14.29
CA GLU A 24 7.42 3.94 14.64
C GLU A 24 6.56 3.55 15.85
N GLU A 25 6.45 4.45 16.81
CA GLU A 25 5.62 4.33 18.01
C GLU A 25 4.12 4.24 17.71
N GLU A 26 3.68 4.75 16.57
CA GLU A 26 2.28 4.76 16.16
C GLU A 26 1.90 3.53 15.31
N ARG A 27 2.87 2.68 14.96
CA ARG A 27 2.63 1.51 14.13
C ARG A 27 1.98 0.39 14.93
N GLU A 28 0.99 -0.26 14.34
CA GLU A 28 0.26 -1.38 14.92
C GLU A 28 0.55 -2.72 14.21
N GLY A 29 1.26 -2.67 13.08
CA GLY A 29 1.44 -3.77 12.14
C GLY A 29 1.26 -3.30 10.70
N VAL A 30 1.37 -4.20 9.74
CA VAL A 30 1.05 -3.92 8.34
C VAL A 30 -0.33 -4.46 8.01
N PHE A 31 -1.20 -3.60 7.48
CA PHE A 31 -2.58 -3.94 7.14
C PHE A 31 -2.89 -3.55 5.70
N VAL A 32 -3.73 -4.37 5.05
CA VAL A 32 -4.39 -4.02 3.79
C VAL A 32 -5.90 -3.95 4.00
N ASN A 33 -6.51 -2.87 3.52
CA ASN A 33 -7.95 -2.70 3.46
C ASN A 33 -8.38 -2.68 2.00
N GLY A 34 -9.15 -3.69 1.59
CA GLY A 34 -9.70 -3.80 0.24
C GLY A 34 -11.12 -3.25 0.21
N PHE A 35 -11.42 -2.40 -0.75
CA PHE A 35 -12.73 -1.77 -0.92
C PHE A 35 -13.27 -2.05 -2.32
N ILE A 36 -14.56 -2.38 -2.39
CA ILE A 36 -15.35 -2.39 -3.61
C ILE A 36 -16.43 -1.32 -3.46
N CYS A 37 -16.32 -0.22 -4.21
CA CYS A 37 -17.30 0.86 -4.16
C CYS A 37 -18.61 0.42 -4.79
N GLN A 38 -19.70 0.39 -4.03
CA GLN A 38 -21.01 -0.02 -4.54
C GLN A 38 -21.69 1.07 -5.39
N ASN A 39 -21.11 2.27 -5.48
CA ASN A 39 -21.64 3.35 -6.33
C ASN A 39 -21.07 3.32 -7.76
N CYS A 40 -19.77 3.08 -7.91
CA CYS A 40 -19.10 3.13 -9.22
C CYS A 40 -18.41 1.83 -9.63
N GLY A 41 -18.29 0.86 -8.72
CA GLY A 41 -17.65 -0.43 -9.00
C GLY A 41 -16.13 -0.41 -8.89
N LEU A 42 -15.48 0.71 -8.53
CA LEU A 42 -14.03 0.75 -8.34
C LEU A 42 -13.57 -0.22 -7.24
N HIS A 43 -12.56 -1.04 -7.55
CA HIS A 43 -11.85 -1.88 -6.59
C HIS A 43 -10.49 -1.24 -6.27
N PHE A 44 -10.18 -1.08 -4.99
CA PHE A 44 -8.87 -0.54 -4.60
C PHE A 44 -8.42 -1.07 -3.23
N ASN A 45 -7.11 -1.12 -3.04
CA ASN A 45 -6.47 -1.53 -1.79
C ASN A 45 -5.75 -0.34 -1.16
N LEU A 46 -5.95 -0.15 0.15
CA LEU A 46 -5.21 0.81 0.96
C LEU A 46 -4.34 0.07 1.97
N PHE A 47 -3.03 0.26 1.85
CA PHE A 47 -2.04 -0.28 2.78
C PHE A 47 -1.72 0.74 3.88
N SER A 48 -1.68 0.32 5.13
CA SER A 48 -1.53 1.19 6.29
C SER A 48 -0.82 0.48 7.43
N TRP A 49 -0.09 1.26 8.25
CA TRP A 49 0.51 0.81 9.50
C TRP A 49 -0.45 0.77 10.69
N LYS A 50 -1.67 1.28 10.52
CA LYS A 50 -2.74 1.34 11.54
C LYS A 50 -3.95 0.51 11.09
N ALA A 51 -4.45 -0.35 11.97
CA ALA A 51 -5.48 -1.36 11.69
C ALA A 51 -6.84 -0.77 11.33
N ASN A 52 -7.11 0.44 11.84
CA ASN A 52 -8.43 1.07 11.79
C ASN A 52 -8.41 2.46 11.11
N LYS A 53 -7.30 2.83 10.45
CA LYS A 53 -7.18 4.11 9.73
C LYS A 53 -8.22 4.23 8.61
N HIS A 54 -8.51 3.12 7.93
CA HIS A 54 -9.43 3.06 6.78
C HIS A 54 -10.64 2.19 7.09
N ARG A 55 -11.83 2.82 7.04
CA ARG A 55 -13.15 2.24 7.25
C ARG A 55 -14.11 2.74 6.18
N ALA A 56 -15.18 1.99 5.95
CA ALA A 56 -16.21 2.36 4.98
C ALA A 56 -16.78 3.78 5.21
N ASN A 57 -16.92 4.20 6.47
CA ASN A 57 -17.49 5.50 6.84
C ASN A 57 -16.53 6.69 6.73
N ASN A 58 -15.21 6.46 6.60
CA ASN A 58 -14.19 7.51 6.61
C ASN A 58 -13.27 7.48 5.36
N THR A 59 -13.43 6.49 4.49
CA THR A 59 -12.66 6.34 3.26
C THR A 59 -13.47 6.82 2.07
N TYR A 60 -12.93 7.77 1.32
CA TYR A 60 -13.53 8.32 0.11
C TYR A 60 -13.10 7.51 -1.12
N CYS A 61 -14.02 7.30 -2.06
CA CYS A 61 -13.74 6.55 -3.28
C CYS A 61 -12.89 7.43 -4.20
N PRO A 62 -11.70 6.99 -4.63
CA PRO A 62 -10.83 7.80 -5.49
C PRO A 62 -11.46 8.20 -6.82
N GLU A 63 -12.43 7.42 -7.31
CA GLU A 63 -13.08 7.66 -8.60
C GLU A 63 -14.32 8.56 -8.46
N CYS A 64 -15.26 8.25 -7.56
CA CYS A 64 -16.53 8.97 -7.47
C CYS A 64 -16.67 9.91 -6.26
N GLY A 65 -15.67 9.98 -5.38
CA GLY A 65 -15.66 10.87 -4.22
C GLY A 65 -16.69 10.56 -3.12
N LYS A 66 -17.47 9.48 -3.24
CA LYS A 66 -18.45 9.08 -2.21
C LYS A 66 -17.81 8.18 -1.14
N LYS A 67 -18.40 8.16 0.06
CA LYS A 67 -18.03 7.27 1.18
C LYS A 67 -19.26 6.55 1.71
N GLY A 68 -19.08 5.44 2.44
CA GLY A 68 -20.17 4.67 3.04
C GLY A 68 -20.43 3.33 2.36
N PRO A 69 -20.89 3.29 1.10
CA PRO A 69 -21.35 2.06 0.48
C PRO A 69 -20.17 1.29 -0.14
N TYR A 70 -19.49 0.50 0.70
CA TYR A 70 -18.41 -0.40 0.29
C TYR A 70 -18.66 -1.83 0.75
N ILE A 71 -18.27 -2.80 -0.07
CA ILE A 71 -17.86 -4.10 0.47
C ILE A 71 -16.41 -3.93 0.94
N HIS A 72 -16.18 -4.07 2.25
CA HIS A 72 -14.89 -3.78 2.89
C HIS A 72 -14.28 -5.05 3.46
N TYR A 73 -13.07 -5.37 2.99
CA TYR A 73 -12.24 -6.46 3.47
C TYR A 73 -11.00 -5.92 4.19
N ARG A 74 -10.49 -6.68 5.16
CA ARG A 74 -9.23 -6.37 5.84
C ARG A 74 -8.40 -7.61 6.05
N LYS A 75 -7.10 -7.52 5.81
CA LYS A 75 -6.10 -8.53 6.17
C LYS A 75 -4.94 -7.90 6.94
N VAL A 76 -4.46 -8.60 7.96
CA VAL A 76 -3.19 -8.30 8.63
C VAL A 76 -2.09 -9.02 7.84
N LEU A 77 -1.10 -8.27 7.35
CA LEU A 77 0.04 -8.80 6.61
C LEU A 77 1.19 -9.13 7.57
N SER A 78 1.53 -8.19 8.45
CA SER A 78 2.45 -8.42 9.57
C SER A 78 1.93 -7.76 10.85
N LYS A 79 2.32 -8.30 12.01
CA LYS A 79 2.08 -7.69 13.32
C LYS A 79 3.30 -6.89 13.81
N ASP A 80 4.40 -6.91 13.06
CA ASP A 80 5.62 -6.22 13.39
C ASP A 80 5.39 -4.71 13.29
N ARG A 81 5.84 -4.00 14.32
CA ARG A 81 5.67 -2.55 14.42
C ARG A 81 6.87 -1.81 13.85
N VAL A 82 7.99 -2.51 13.68
CA VAL A 82 9.24 -1.98 13.13
C VAL A 82 9.26 -2.23 11.63
N ARG A 83 9.78 -1.27 10.87
CA ARG A 83 10.02 -1.45 9.44
C ARG A 83 11.12 -2.50 9.24
N ASP A 84 10.84 -3.54 8.47
CA ASP A 84 11.87 -4.48 8.01
C ASP A 84 11.96 -4.45 6.49
N ASP A 85 13.00 -3.80 5.97
CA ASP A 85 13.20 -3.70 4.52
C ASP A 85 13.33 -5.08 3.81
N ASN A 86 13.62 -6.16 4.55
CA ASN A 86 13.72 -7.52 4.01
C ASN A 86 12.41 -8.31 4.08
N SER A 87 11.42 -7.84 4.82
CA SER A 87 10.12 -8.53 4.95
C SER A 87 9.33 -8.46 3.64
N ILE A 88 8.69 -9.58 3.30
CA ILE A 88 7.81 -9.71 2.13
C ILE A 88 6.42 -9.11 2.38
N ASP A 89 6.06 -8.91 3.65
CA ASP A 89 4.75 -8.44 4.09
C ASP A 89 4.72 -6.92 4.32
N GLU A 90 5.78 -6.23 3.94
CA GLU A 90 5.90 -4.78 4.05
C GLU A 90 5.09 -4.03 2.99
N ILE A 91 4.59 -2.84 3.37
CA ILE A 91 3.70 -2.03 2.52
C ILE A 91 4.33 -1.73 1.14
N PHE A 92 5.62 -1.41 1.11
CA PHE A 92 6.33 -1.04 -0.13
C PHE A 92 6.62 -2.24 -1.05
N ARG A 93 6.35 -3.48 -0.62
CA ARG A 93 6.49 -4.67 -1.47
C ARG A 93 5.26 -4.90 -2.36
N HIS A 94 4.12 -4.30 -2.00
CA HIS A 94 2.86 -4.50 -2.72
C HIS A 94 2.60 -3.49 -3.83
N VAL A 95 3.47 -2.46 -3.96
CA VAL A 95 3.50 -1.52 -5.09
C VAL A 95 4.97 -1.33 -5.50
N PRO A 96 5.36 -1.60 -6.75
CA PRO A 96 4.53 -2.03 -7.87
C PRO A 96 3.98 -3.45 -7.73
N TRP A 97 2.80 -3.72 -8.33
CA TRP A 97 2.32 -5.10 -8.50
C TRP A 97 3.29 -5.86 -9.42
N PRO A 98 3.54 -7.17 -9.19
CA PRO A 98 4.44 -7.94 -10.04
C PRO A 98 4.14 -7.79 -11.53
N GLY A 99 5.15 -7.40 -12.32
CA GLY A 99 5.04 -7.18 -13.76
C GLY A 99 4.49 -5.82 -14.19
N SER A 100 4.09 -4.95 -13.26
CA SER A 100 3.68 -3.58 -13.60
C SER A 100 4.88 -2.68 -13.91
N GLN A 101 4.63 -1.64 -14.69
CA GLN A 101 5.63 -0.68 -15.15
C GLN A 101 5.37 0.69 -14.52
N LEU A 102 6.45 1.43 -14.26
CA LEU A 102 6.34 2.83 -13.87
C LEU A 102 5.90 3.65 -15.09
N ILE A 103 4.84 4.45 -14.94
CA ILE A 103 4.32 5.30 -16.02
C ILE A 103 5.08 6.63 -16.04
N ASN A 104 5.23 7.22 -17.22
CA ASN A 104 6.05 8.40 -17.48
C ASN A 104 5.53 9.71 -16.87
N ASP A 105 4.30 9.74 -16.35
CA ASP A 105 3.71 10.83 -15.60
C ASP A 105 4.00 10.77 -14.08
N SER A 106 4.80 9.79 -13.64
CA SER A 106 5.20 9.64 -12.24
C SER A 106 6.19 10.71 -11.80
N VAL A 107 5.92 11.34 -10.64
CA VAL A 107 6.85 12.28 -9.96
C VAL A 107 7.51 11.58 -8.78
N ILE A 108 8.84 11.50 -8.76
CA ILE A 108 9.63 10.92 -7.68
C ILE A 108 10.42 12.03 -6.98
N PHE A 109 10.16 12.24 -5.69
CA PHE A 109 10.96 13.14 -4.87
C PHE A 109 12.22 12.41 -4.38
N SER A 110 13.41 12.90 -4.74
CA SER A 110 14.68 12.44 -4.16
C SER A 110 14.97 13.21 -2.86
N SER A 111 15.42 12.52 -1.82
CA SER A 111 15.82 13.12 -0.54
C SER A 111 17.20 13.81 -0.57
N GLU A 112 17.56 14.44 -1.68
CA GLU A 112 18.72 15.34 -1.81
C GLU A 112 18.14 16.75 -2.00
N SER A 113 18.30 17.76 -1.15
CA SER A 113 19.44 18.14 -0.32
C SER A 113 18.95 19.02 0.84
N LYS A 114 19.30 18.70 2.09
CA LYS A 114 19.57 19.74 3.08
C LYS A 114 21.08 20.00 3.02
N LYS A 115 21.46 21.10 2.37
CA LYS A 115 22.76 21.74 2.63
C LYS A 115 22.70 22.41 3.99
#